data_AF-A0A6A7L2G6-F1
#
_entry.id   AF-A0A6A7L2G6-F1
#
_cell.length_a   1.000
_cell.length_b   1.000
_cell.length_c   1.000
_cell.angle_alpha   90.00
_cell.angle_beta   90.00
_cell.angle_gamma   90.00
#
_symmetry.space_group_name_H-M   'P 1'
#
loop_
_entity.id
_entity.type
_entity.pdbx_description
1 polymer ?
#
loop_
_entity_poly.entity_id
_entity_poly.type
_entity_poly.pdbx_seq_one_letter_code
_entity_poly.pdbx_strand_id
1 'polypeptide(L)'
;MAEIRQRLVIARTAVARIRETQNQDLVSTETIFLQMRKVCELIAFGSLIANKELYSQHYETFAEDWRLGRVVDKLRKVNPDFFPAPMSAPYEVAPGHKQVGPSLALSITEGELVDLYNICGRILHSRNPFSTADATHQIGYTVDEWLARLEGLLRWHCIQLVNGALWLVNMPESGNVHVTTAVPSNT
;
A
#
# COMPACT_ATOMS: atom_id res chain seq x y z
N MET A 1 -8.58 4.84 0.52
CA MET A 1 -8.64 3.68 1.44
C MET A 1 -9.78 2.71 1.13
N ALA A 2 -11.05 3.14 1.01
CA ALA A 2 -12.14 2.20 0.66
C ALA A 2 -11.93 1.46 -0.67
N GLU A 3 -11.44 2.15 -1.70
CA GLU A 3 -11.07 1.53 -2.98
C GLU A 3 -9.94 0.51 -2.82
N ILE A 4 -8.92 0.81 -2.00
CA ILE A 4 -7.81 -0.13 -1.75
C ILE A 4 -8.34 -1.44 -1.19
N ARG A 5 -9.22 -1.38 -0.19
CA ARG A 5 -9.87 -2.57 0.37
C ARG A 5 -10.63 -3.36 -0.70
N GLN A 6 -11.41 -2.69 -1.54
CA GLN A 6 -12.13 -3.36 -2.62
C GLN A 6 -11.17 -4.10 -3.58
N ARG A 7 -10.04 -3.49 -3.93
CA ARG A 7 -9.02 -4.10 -4.79
C ARG A 7 -8.34 -5.30 -4.13
N LEU A 8 -8.02 -5.21 -2.84
CA LEU A 8 -7.49 -6.33 -2.06
C LEU A 8 -8.48 -7.51 -2.02
N VAL A 9 -9.77 -7.23 -1.82
CA VAL A 9 -10.83 -8.25 -1.89
C VAL A 9 -10.87 -8.91 -3.26
N ILE A 10 -10.85 -8.14 -4.35
CA ILE A 10 -10.83 -8.69 -5.72
C ILE A 10 -9.61 -9.60 -5.94
N ALA A 11 -8.42 -9.19 -5.48
CA ALA A 11 -7.21 -10.00 -5.58
C ALA A 11 -7.35 -11.31 -4.78
N ARG A 12 -7.85 -11.25 -3.54
CA ARG A 12 -8.11 -12.43 -2.70
C ARG A 12 -9.13 -13.38 -3.33
N THR A 13 -10.19 -12.85 -3.93
CA THR A 13 -11.19 -13.67 -4.66
C THR A 13 -10.57 -14.39 -5.85
N ALA A 14 -9.70 -13.73 -6.62
CA ALA A 14 -8.98 -14.37 -7.72
C ALA A 14 -8.01 -15.47 -7.23
N VAL A 15 -7.32 -15.26 -6.10
CA VAL A 15 -6.51 -16.31 -5.45
C VAL A 15 -7.37 -17.50 -5.02
N ALA A 16 -8.50 -17.25 -4.37
CA ALA A 16 -9.42 -18.30 -3.92
C ALA A 16 -9.91 -19.14 -5.10
N ARG A 17 -10.31 -18.50 -6.21
CA ARG A 17 -10.73 -19.18 -7.44
C ARG A 17 -9.65 -20.10 -8.00
N ILE A 18 -8.38 -19.68 -8.07
CA ILE A 18 -7.27 -20.53 -8.53
C ILE A 18 -7.16 -21.78 -7.64
N ARG A 19 -7.29 -21.63 -6.32
CA ARG A 19 -7.21 -22.75 -5.37
C ARG A 19 -8.39 -23.71 -5.50
N GLU A 20 -9.60 -23.18 -5.57
CA GLU A 20 -10.84 -23.96 -5.69
C GLU A 20 -10.87 -24.77 -6.99
N THR A 21 -10.47 -24.15 -8.09
CA THR A 21 -10.45 -24.80 -9.41
C THR A 21 -9.19 -25.64 -9.66
N GLN A 22 -8.19 -25.53 -8.78
CA GLN A 22 -6.83 -26.07 -8.97
C GLN A 22 -6.23 -25.71 -10.34
N ASN A 23 -6.66 -24.59 -10.92
CA ASN A 23 -6.27 -24.14 -12.24
C ASN A 23 -5.74 -22.71 -12.17
N GLN A 24 -4.46 -22.55 -12.50
CA GLN A 24 -3.84 -21.24 -12.59
C GLN A 24 -4.17 -20.59 -13.94
N ASP A 25 -5.38 -20.06 -14.04
CA ASP A 25 -5.85 -19.40 -15.25
C ASP A 25 -5.27 -17.98 -15.42
N LEU A 26 -5.11 -17.57 -16.68
CA LEU A 26 -4.52 -16.28 -17.04
C LEU A 26 -5.31 -15.10 -16.48
N VAL A 27 -6.65 -15.16 -16.53
CA VAL A 27 -7.53 -14.07 -16.08
C VAL A 27 -7.37 -13.84 -14.58
N SER A 28 -7.37 -14.92 -13.79
CA SER A 28 -7.16 -14.83 -12.33
C SER A 28 -5.76 -14.31 -12.02
N THR A 29 -4.73 -14.79 -12.73
CA THR A 29 -3.34 -14.34 -12.54
C THR A 29 -3.18 -12.85 -12.86
N GLU A 30 -3.62 -12.38 -14.02
CA GLU A 30 -3.55 -10.97 -14.40
C GLU A 30 -4.38 -10.09 -13.45
N THR A 31 -5.55 -10.56 -13.01
CA THR A 31 -6.38 -9.84 -12.05
C THR A 31 -5.63 -9.59 -10.74
N ILE A 32 -4.97 -10.61 -10.19
CA ILE A 32 -4.19 -10.51 -8.95
C ILE A 32 -3.13 -9.41 -9.06
N PHE A 33 -2.27 -9.49 -10.09
CA PHE A 33 -1.15 -8.54 -10.24
C PHE A 33 -1.62 -7.14 -10.63
N LEU A 34 -2.71 -7.02 -11.41
CA LEU A 34 -3.32 -5.73 -11.72
C LEU A 34 -3.85 -5.04 -10.46
N GLN A 35 -4.59 -5.77 -9.61
CA GLN A 35 -5.11 -5.20 -8.38
C GLN A 35 -3.99 -4.83 -7.42
N MET A 36 -2.96 -5.67 -7.23
CA MET A 36 -1.81 -5.32 -6.39
C MET A 36 -1.08 -4.08 -6.90
N ARG A 37 -0.86 -3.95 -8.22
CA ARG A 37 -0.26 -2.75 -8.81
C ARG A 37 -1.07 -1.49 -8.51
N LYS A 38 -2.39 -1.56 -8.65
CA LYS A 38 -3.30 -0.45 -8.36
C LYS A 38 -3.34 -0.09 -6.88
N VAL A 39 -3.24 -1.08 -5.98
CA VAL A 39 -3.11 -0.83 -4.55
C VAL A 39 -1.81 -0.06 -4.26
N CYS A 40 -0.69 -0.44 -4.87
CA CYS A 40 0.59 0.28 -4.70
C CYS A 40 0.47 1.75 -5.14
N GLU A 41 -0.15 2.00 -6.30
CA GLU A 41 -0.44 3.36 -6.80
C GLU A 41 -1.29 4.16 -5.81
N LEU A 42 -2.38 3.58 -5.30
CA LEU A 42 -3.28 4.25 -4.37
C LEU A 42 -2.62 4.55 -3.02
N ILE A 43 -1.70 3.71 -2.53
CA ILE A 43 -0.94 4.00 -1.30
C ILE A 43 -0.07 5.24 -1.52
N ALA A 44 0.71 5.28 -2.60
CA ALA A 44 1.57 6.42 -2.89
C ALA A 44 0.77 7.72 -3.15
N PHE A 45 -0.33 7.64 -3.90
CA PHE A 45 -1.20 8.79 -4.13
C PHE A 45 -1.94 9.24 -2.87
N GLY A 46 -2.30 8.32 -1.98
CA GLY A 46 -2.86 8.65 -0.67
C GLY A 46 -1.89 9.50 0.16
N SER A 47 -0.63 9.08 0.23
CA SER A 47 0.42 9.87 0.88
C SER A 47 0.65 11.22 0.20
N LEU A 48 0.50 11.30 -1.13
CA LEU A 48 0.61 12.57 -1.82
C LEU A 48 -0.51 13.54 -1.49
N ILE A 49 -1.76 13.08 -1.51
CA ILE A 49 -2.92 13.90 -1.18
C ILE A 49 -2.81 14.42 0.26
N ALA A 50 -2.33 13.58 1.19
CA ALA A 50 -2.11 13.98 2.58
C ALA A 50 -1.10 15.15 2.73
N ASN A 51 -0.20 15.33 1.76
CA ASN A 51 0.84 16.37 1.78
C ASN A 51 0.62 17.45 0.69
N LYS A 52 -0.59 17.53 0.11
CA LYS A 52 -0.87 18.27 -1.14
C LYS A 52 -0.51 19.76 -1.08
N GLU A 53 -0.86 20.48 -0.02
CA GLU A 53 -0.72 21.94 0.06
C GLU A 53 0.72 22.42 -0.07
N LEU A 54 1.67 21.70 0.52
CA LEU A 54 3.10 21.98 0.42
C LEU A 54 3.68 21.38 -0.86
N TYR A 55 3.13 20.26 -1.33
CA TYR A 55 3.59 19.60 -2.53
C TYR A 55 3.28 20.38 -3.82
N SER A 56 2.10 21.00 -3.91
CA SER A 56 1.68 21.80 -5.07
C SER A 56 2.49 23.08 -5.25
N GLN A 57 3.26 23.51 -4.24
CA GLN A 57 4.16 24.66 -4.31
C GLN A 57 5.50 24.32 -4.98
N HIS A 58 5.89 23.04 -5.00
CA HIS A 58 7.21 22.61 -5.46
C HIS A 58 7.20 21.90 -6.83
N TYR A 59 6.07 21.40 -7.32
CA TYR A 59 6.02 20.58 -8.54
C TYR A 59 4.75 20.78 -9.39
N GLU A 60 4.83 21.61 -10.46
CA GLU A 60 3.72 21.86 -11.40
C GLU A 60 3.37 20.66 -12.31
N THR A 61 4.34 19.80 -12.64
CA THR A 61 4.19 18.67 -13.60
C THR A 61 3.75 17.35 -12.97
N PHE A 62 3.32 17.37 -11.70
CA PHE A 62 3.13 16.13 -10.96
C PHE A 62 1.94 15.28 -11.43
N ALA A 63 0.93 15.89 -12.05
CA ALA A 63 -0.20 15.16 -12.64
C ALA A 63 0.23 14.13 -13.70
N GLU A 64 1.42 14.27 -14.27
CA GLU A 64 1.93 13.44 -15.36
C GLU A 64 2.81 12.27 -14.88
N ASP A 65 3.13 12.23 -13.58
CA ASP A 65 4.09 11.28 -13.04
C ASP A 65 3.47 9.94 -12.64
N TRP A 66 3.33 9.05 -13.63
CA TRP A 66 2.70 7.74 -13.45
C TRP A 66 3.65 6.66 -12.88
N ARG A 67 4.96 6.92 -12.82
CA ARG A 67 5.95 5.95 -12.33
C ARG A 67 6.08 6.01 -10.82
N LEU A 68 5.61 4.98 -10.13
CA LEU A 68 5.56 4.91 -8.66
C LEU A 68 6.88 5.27 -7.99
N GLY A 69 8.03 4.79 -8.50
CA GLY A 69 9.34 5.12 -7.94
C GLY A 69 9.65 6.62 -7.93
N ARG A 70 9.31 7.35 -9.00
CA ARG A 70 9.51 8.81 -9.07
C ARG A 70 8.59 9.55 -8.10
N VAL A 71 7.35 9.08 -7.96
CA VAL A 71 6.38 9.61 -6.99
C VAL A 71 6.94 9.47 -5.57
N VAL A 72 7.39 8.26 -5.21
CA VAL A 72 7.98 7.93 -3.91
C VAL A 72 9.22 8.78 -3.62
N ASP A 73 10.15 8.91 -4.56
CA ASP A 73 11.37 9.71 -4.37
C ASP A 73 11.07 11.19 -4.13
N LYS A 74 10.09 11.74 -4.84
CA LYS A 74 9.67 13.12 -4.63
C LYS A 74 8.93 13.30 -3.30
N LEU A 75 8.08 12.34 -2.91
CA LEU A 75 7.42 12.35 -1.59
C LEU A 75 8.43 12.35 -0.46
N ARG A 76 9.43 11.47 -0.52
CA ARG A 76 10.50 11.38 0.47
C ARG A 76 11.28 12.69 0.64
N LYS A 77 11.47 13.46 -0.44
CA LYS A 77 12.11 14.78 -0.40
C LYS A 77 11.27 15.84 0.30
N VAL A 78 9.94 15.77 0.16
CA VAL A 78 9.01 16.75 0.76
C VAL A 78 8.72 16.39 2.22
N ASN A 79 8.54 15.10 2.50
CA ASN A 79 8.25 14.58 3.83
C ASN A 79 8.93 13.21 3.96
N PRO A 80 10.04 13.09 4.71
CA PRO A 80 10.70 11.81 4.94
C PRO A 80 9.80 10.77 5.61
N ASP A 81 8.80 11.20 6.39
CA ASP A 81 7.88 10.35 7.15
C ASP A 81 6.53 10.16 6.42
N PHE A 82 6.49 10.36 5.10
CA PHE A 82 5.26 10.27 4.31
C PHE A 82 4.63 8.88 4.22
N PHE A 83 5.45 7.84 4.40
CA PHE A 83 5.03 6.46 4.21
C PHE A 83 4.21 5.98 5.42
N PRO A 84 3.08 5.27 5.23
CA PRO A 84 2.29 4.79 6.36
C PRO A 84 3.11 3.91 7.31
N ALA A 85 3.03 4.20 8.60
CA ALA A 85 3.63 3.38 9.65
C ALA A 85 2.58 2.42 10.21
N PRO A 86 2.77 1.09 10.16
CA PRO A 86 1.78 0.14 10.68
C PRO A 86 1.69 0.23 12.20
N MET A 87 0.47 0.35 12.73
CA MET A 87 0.18 0.53 14.16
C MET A 87 -0.64 -0.63 14.72
N SER A 88 -0.56 -0.83 16.03
CA SER A 88 -1.48 -1.69 16.76
C SER A 88 -2.89 -1.09 16.77
N ALA A 89 -3.89 -1.93 17.08
CA ALA A 89 -5.20 -1.40 17.45
C ALA A 89 -5.07 -0.51 18.71
N PRO A 90 -5.84 0.58 18.84
CA PRO A 90 -5.88 1.39 20.04
C PRO A 90 -6.34 0.58 21.25
N TYR A 91 -5.62 0.70 22.36
CA TYR A 91 -6.01 0.14 23.65
C TYR A 91 -6.18 1.27 24.67
N GLU A 92 -7.13 1.11 25.59
CA GLU A 92 -7.43 2.11 26.60
C GLU A 92 -6.39 2.04 27.74
N VAL A 93 -5.82 3.19 28.09
CA VAL A 93 -4.84 3.33 29.18
C VAL A 93 -5.42 4.08 30.38
N ALA A 94 -6.43 4.91 30.15
CA ALA A 94 -7.26 5.56 31.15
C ALA A 94 -8.63 5.88 30.52
N PRO A 95 -9.69 6.15 31.31
CA PRO A 95 -11.02 6.47 30.77
C PRO A 95 -10.96 7.59 29.71
N GLY A 96 -11.28 7.25 28.46
CA GLY A 96 -11.26 8.19 27.33
C GLY A 96 -9.87 8.45 26.71
N HIS A 97 -8.81 7.84 27.25
CA HIS A 97 -7.44 7.95 26.73
C HIS A 97 -7.02 6.60 26.13
N LYS A 98 -6.76 6.60 24.82
CA LYS A 98 -6.26 5.42 24.10
C LYS A 98 -4.84 5.64 23.62
N GLN A 99 -4.06 4.57 23.65
CA GLN A 99 -2.70 4.54 23.13
C GLN A 99 -2.61 3.55 21.97
N VAL A 100 -1.70 3.83 21.05
CA VAL A 100 -1.30 2.94 19.95
C VAL A 100 0.21 2.78 19.98
N GLY A 101 0.71 1.60 19.60
CA GLY A 101 2.13 1.35 19.42
C GLY A 101 2.43 0.81 18.03
N PRO A 102 3.70 0.56 17.70
CA PRO A 102 4.08 -0.12 16.47
C PRO A 102 3.39 -1.48 16.33
N SER A 103 2.96 -1.84 15.12
CA SER A 103 2.43 -3.17 14.83
C SER A 103 3.55 -4.20 14.72
N LEU A 104 3.30 -5.42 15.18
CA LEU A 104 4.14 -6.60 14.92
C LEU A 104 3.63 -7.44 13.74
N ALA A 105 2.54 -7.01 13.07
CA ALA A 105 2.00 -7.72 11.93
C ALA A 105 2.97 -7.65 10.74
N LEU A 106 2.89 -8.66 9.87
CA LEU A 106 3.53 -8.60 8.55
C LEU A 106 3.06 -7.34 7.82
N SER A 107 4.00 -6.51 7.43
CA SER A 107 3.74 -5.26 6.72
C SER A 107 4.71 -5.12 5.56
N ILE A 108 4.28 -4.39 4.54
CA ILE A 108 5.16 -3.99 3.44
C ILE A 108 5.95 -2.73 3.86
N THR A 109 7.22 -2.69 3.50
CA THR A 109 8.05 -1.48 3.60
C THR A 109 7.92 -0.59 2.37
N GLU A 110 8.42 0.64 2.44
CA GLU A 110 8.44 1.57 1.30
C GLU A 110 9.20 0.99 0.09
N GLY A 111 10.38 0.39 0.31
CA GLY A 111 11.17 -0.24 -0.74
C GLY A 111 10.45 -1.42 -1.36
N GLU A 112 9.89 -2.30 -0.53
CA GLU A 112 9.11 -3.45 -1.00
C GLU A 112 7.86 -3.02 -1.77
N LEU A 113 7.25 -1.87 -1.47
CA LEU A 113 6.13 -1.34 -2.24
C LEU A 113 6.55 -1.01 -3.69
N VAL A 114 7.73 -0.39 -3.85
CA VAL A 114 8.29 -0.10 -5.18
C VAL A 114 8.65 -1.38 -5.92
N ASP A 115 9.24 -2.36 -5.22
CA ASP A 115 9.58 -3.65 -5.79
C ASP A 115 8.35 -4.42 -6.25
N LEU A 116 7.30 -4.49 -5.42
CA LEU A 116 6.03 -5.13 -5.76
C LEU A 116 5.39 -4.47 -6.98
N TYR A 117 5.38 -3.14 -7.05
CA TYR A 117 4.88 -2.41 -8.22
C TYR A 117 5.62 -2.81 -9.51
N ASN A 118 6.95 -2.89 -9.45
CA ASN A 118 7.78 -3.28 -10.59
C ASN A 118 7.58 -4.75 -10.97
N ILE A 119 7.46 -5.65 -9.99
CA ILE A 119 7.11 -7.07 -10.19
C ILE A 119 5.78 -7.19 -10.93
N CYS A 120 4.73 -6.54 -10.43
CA CYS A 120 3.41 -6.56 -11.07
C CYS A 120 3.48 -6.04 -12.50
N GLY A 121 4.25 -4.96 -12.74
CA GLY A 121 4.44 -4.41 -14.08
C GLY A 121 5.10 -5.40 -15.04
N ARG A 122 6.17 -6.10 -14.62
CA ARG A 122 6.83 -7.12 -15.44
C ARG A 122 5.89 -8.25 -15.83
N ILE A 123 5.07 -8.72 -14.88
CA ILE A 123 4.14 -9.83 -15.11
C ILE A 123 3.00 -9.43 -16.05
N LEU A 124 2.50 -8.19 -15.94
CA LEU A 124 1.40 -7.68 -16.76
C LEU A 124 1.83 -7.24 -18.17
N HIS A 125 3.11 -6.97 -18.37
CA HIS A 125 3.60 -6.57 -19.69
C HIS A 125 3.67 -7.78 -20.62
N SER A 126 3.21 -7.61 -21.85
CA SER A 126 3.44 -8.60 -22.90
C SER A 126 4.93 -8.86 -23.04
N ARG A 127 5.29 -10.14 -23.08
CA ARG A 127 6.67 -10.55 -23.25
C ARG A 127 7.16 -10.11 -24.64
N ASN A 128 8.38 -9.56 -24.69
CA ASN A 128 9.04 -9.30 -25.96
C ASN A 128 9.32 -10.64 -26.67
N PRO A 129 8.77 -10.87 -27.89
CA PRO A 129 8.94 -12.13 -28.62
C PRO A 129 10.39 -12.42 -29.00
N PHE A 130 11.28 -11.43 -28.98
CA PHE A 130 12.71 -11.58 -29.27
C PHE A 130 13.57 -11.83 -28.02
N SER A 131 12.97 -11.87 -26.82
CA SER A 131 13.72 -12.07 -25.57
C SER A 131 13.99 -13.55 -25.30
N THR A 132 15.27 -13.88 -25.09
CA THR A 132 15.74 -15.21 -24.68
C THR A 132 15.76 -15.41 -23.16
N ALA A 133 15.41 -14.39 -22.37
CA ALA A 133 15.39 -14.47 -20.91
C ALA A 133 14.34 -15.49 -20.41
N ASP A 134 14.58 -16.10 -19.25
CA ASP A 134 13.64 -17.06 -18.66
C ASP A 134 12.25 -16.40 -18.43
N ALA A 135 11.18 -17.16 -18.67
CA ALA A 135 9.80 -16.71 -18.46
C ALA A 135 9.43 -16.63 -16.98
N THR A 136 10.20 -17.31 -16.12
CA THR A 136 9.91 -17.40 -14.69
C THR A 136 10.20 -16.06 -14.01
N HIS A 137 9.16 -15.43 -13.48
CA HIS A 137 9.28 -14.22 -12.70
C HIS A 137 9.55 -14.57 -11.23
N GLN A 138 10.71 -14.20 -10.70
CA GLN A 138 10.93 -14.22 -9.26
C GLN A 138 10.15 -13.07 -8.63
N ILE A 139 9.20 -13.43 -7.77
CA ILE A 139 8.27 -12.48 -7.12
C ILE A 139 8.62 -12.21 -5.64
N GLY A 140 9.72 -12.76 -5.14
CA GLY A 140 10.21 -12.54 -3.77
C GLY A 140 9.40 -13.31 -2.71
N TYR A 141 8.14 -12.91 -2.54
CA TYR A 141 7.18 -13.56 -1.64
C TYR A 141 6.05 -14.24 -2.42
N THR A 142 5.32 -15.13 -1.76
CA THR A 142 4.07 -15.66 -2.31
C THR A 142 3.04 -14.55 -2.51
N VAL A 143 2.07 -14.75 -3.41
CA VAL A 143 0.95 -13.81 -3.60
C VAL A 143 0.21 -13.56 -2.29
N ASP A 144 -0.04 -14.61 -1.50
CA ASP A 144 -0.74 -14.49 -0.23
C ASP A 144 0.01 -13.65 0.79
N GLU A 145 1.32 -13.78 0.82
CA GLU A 145 2.17 -12.99 1.71
C GLU A 145 2.22 -11.53 1.26
N TRP A 146 2.32 -11.25 -0.04
CA TRP A 146 2.21 -9.89 -0.56
C TRP A 146 0.89 -9.23 -0.16
N LEU A 147 -0.23 -9.93 -0.33
CA LEU A 147 -1.54 -9.44 0.09
C LEU A 147 -1.62 -9.23 1.60
N ALA A 148 -1.09 -10.17 2.40
CA ALA A 148 -1.08 -10.07 3.85
C ALA A 148 -0.26 -8.86 4.34
N ARG A 149 0.87 -8.57 3.69
CA ARG A 149 1.73 -7.41 4.00
C ARG A 149 1.05 -6.08 3.64
N LEU A 150 0.34 -6.01 2.51
CA LEU A 150 -0.47 -4.84 2.13
C LEU A 150 -1.63 -4.62 3.12
N GLU A 151 -2.33 -5.69 3.49
CA GLU A 151 -3.41 -5.65 4.49
C GLU A 151 -2.89 -5.24 5.88
N GLY A 152 -1.76 -5.79 6.29
CA GLY A 152 -1.12 -5.49 7.58
C GLY A 152 -0.64 -4.05 7.69
N LEU A 153 -0.11 -3.48 6.59
CA LEU A 153 0.21 -2.05 6.52
C LEU A 153 -1.04 -1.19 6.73
N LEU A 154 -2.16 -1.53 6.10
CA LEU A 154 -3.31 -0.62 6.00
C LEU A 154 -4.38 -0.80 7.09
N ARG A 155 -4.40 -1.93 7.80
CA ARG A 155 -5.43 -2.22 8.82
C ARG A 155 -5.49 -1.14 9.91
N TRP A 156 -4.35 -0.83 10.50
CA TRP A 156 -4.15 0.30 11.40
C TRP A 156 -2.80 0.93 11.03
N HIS A 157 -2.80 2.21 10.70
CA HIS A 157 -1.58 2.91 10.34
C HIS A 157 -1.60 4.36 10.77
N CYS A 158 -0.42 4.87 11.07
CA CYS A 158 -0.20 6.28 11.26
C CYS A 158 0.35 6.89 9.97
N ILE A 159 -0.10 8.11 9.65
CA ILE A 159 0.46 8.96 8.61
C ILE A 159 0.89 10.25 9.29
N GLN A 160 2.15 10.63 9.09
CA GLN A 160 2.67 11.92 9.52
C GLN A 160 2.61 12.90 8.35
N LEU A 161 1.96 14.03 8.56
CA LEU A 161 1.91 15.12 7.57
C LEU A 161 3.17 15.99 7.68
N VAL A 162 3.46 16.78 6.64
CA VAL A 162 4.63 17.68 6.62
C VAL A 162 4.66 18.64 7.82
N ASN A 163 3.49 19.07 8.30
CA ASN A 163 3.39 19.98 9.46
C ASN A 163 3.53 19.27 10.82
N GLY A 164 3.84 17.97 10.83
CA GLY A 164 3.99 17.16 12.05
C GLY A 164 2.67 16.61 12.62
N ALA A 165 1.52 16.92 12.02
CA ALA A 165 0.26 16.31 12.45
C ALA A 165 0.27 14.81 12.19
N LEU A 166 -0.23 14.04 13.16
CA LEU A 166 -0.35 12.59 13.06
C LEU A 166 -1.80 12.20 12.88
N TRP A 167 -2.07 11.40 11.85
CA TRP A 167 -3.37 10.78 11.63
C TRP A 167 -3.25 9.28 11.87
N LEU A 168 -4.09 8.75 12.76
CA LEU A 168 -4.32 7.34 12.88
C LEU A 168 -5.50 6.95 11.99
N VAL A 169 -5.23 6.04 11.06
CA VAL A 169 -6.20 5.54 10.10
C VAL A 169 -6.50 4.08 10.40
N ASN A 170 -7.79 3.74 10.42
CA ASN A 170 -8.27 2.37 10.47
C ASN A 170 -8.98 2.00 9.17
N MET A 171 -8.46 1.00 8.48
CA MET A 171 -9.14 0.33 7.38
C MET A 171 -9.63 -1.03 7.85
N PRO A 172 -10.85 -1.12 8.42
CA PRO A 172 -11.39 -2.40 8.87
C PRO A 172 -11.74 -3.29 7.66
N GLU A 173 -11.85 -4.59 7.92
CA GLU A 173 -12.21 -5.61 6.92
C GLU A 173 -13.60 -5.34 6.32
N SER A 174 -14.50 -4.76 7.10
CA SER A 174 -15.82 -4.32 6.66
C SER A 174 -16.20 -2.98 7.30
N GLY A 175 -17.11 -2.24 6.66
CA GLY A 175 -17.58 -0.94 7.13
C GLY A 175 -16.72 0.25 6.70
N ASN A 176 -16.92 1.38 7.39
CA ASN A 176 -16.29 2.65 7.02
C ASN A 176 -14.82 2.71 7.45
N VAL A 177 -14.03 3.45 6.68
CA VAL A 177 -12.67 3.82 7.07
C VAL A 177 -12.77 4.95 8.08
N HIS A 178 -12.01 4.84 9.18
CA HIS A 178 -12.00 5.86 10.22
C HIS A 178 -10.64 6.56 10.25
N VAL A 179 -10.66 7.86 10.51
CA VAL A 179 -9.46 8.69 10.66
C VAL A 179 -9.62 9.49 11.95
N THR A 180 -8.59 9.44 12.79
CA THR A 180 -8.54 10.17 14.06
C THR A 180 -7.20 10.87 14.18
N THR A 181 -7.17 12.09 14.69
CA THR A 181 -5.92 12.77 15.01
C THR A 181 -5.25 12.08 16.20
N ALA A 182 -3.96 11.81 16.08
CA ALA A 182 -3.12 11.29 17.15
C ALA A 182 -2.17 12.39 17.65
N VAL A 183 -1.75 12.26 18.90
CA VAL A 183 -0.70 13.09 19.49
C VAL A 183 0.45 12.20 19.92
N PRO A 184 1.72 12.63 19.75
CA PRO A 184 2.85 11.90 20.31
C PRO A 184 2.67 11.71 21.81
N SER A 185 3.04 10.54 22.33
CA SER A 185 3.13 10.36 23.77
C SER A 185 4.27 11.24 24.30
N ASN A 186 3.96 12.20 25.17
CA ASN A 186 4.99 12.90 25.93
C ASN A 186 5.66 11.86 26.84
N THR A 187 6.92 11.54 26.56
CA THR A 187 7.81 10.80 27.47
C THR A 187 8.13 11.63 28.70
#